data_AF-A0A1C3KGJ4-F1
#
_entry.id   AF-A0A1C3KGJ4-F1
#
_cell.length_a   1.000
_cell.length_b   1.000
_cell.length_c   1.000
_cell.angle_alpha   90.00
_cell.angle_beta   90.00
_cell.angle_gamma   90.00
#
_symmetry.space_group_name_H-M   'P 1'
#
loop_
_entity.id
_entity.type
_entity.pdbx_description
1 polymer ?
#
loop_
_entity_poly.entity_id
_entity_poly.type
_entity_poly.pdbx_seq_one_letter_code
_entity_poly.pdbx_strand_id
1 'polypeptide(L)'
;MESYSDSKDFIYDELKKQYDFLKTTKFGKLYEEFNKKDEYNQTVDQKYQKIIEGLPIPEHYYEISNKFCNILHRIIVKINNMQNDILEEITNNDKMHCIYLKYWLYDQLGNSDAKGMNVLKDFQTLQNSVKNEIGKNLSNPCTFRELTWYESNKLKSIYAFMIFYYSHIKDINEKQNVLCKYSNFFGKGLKAFYESISECSNNKKEDEYCKEFKEFQEIYKLDKLYWKNSTLKTEYNYSALSKDNCPLVIDSHENPIIISYRDKNNILYLSNEPIDFLKSTIIPAASAVGTTVGISSFILYLYKFTNIRSLFGRGKKKDNTRFFNGIEETHDFTFPISEPEHTNFGNTEYSISYYSTGNP
;
A
#
# COMPACT_ATOMS: atom_id res chain seq x y z
N MET A 1 19.10 -2.81 13.34
CA MET A 1 18.80 -2.05 12.11
C MET A 1 18.99 -3.02 10.95
N GLU A 2 18.01 -3.90 10.72
CA GLU A 2 18.01 -4.76 9.54
C GLU A 2 17.67 -3.87 8.35
N SER A 3 18.60 -3.78 7.42
CA SER A 3 18.49 -2.93 6.26
C SER A 3 17.33 -3.37 5.39
N TYR A 4 16.54 -2.42 4.89
CA TYR A 4 15.71 -2.57 3.68
C TYR A 4 16.57 -2.88 2.41
N SER A 5 17.78 -3.43 2.57
CA SER A 5 18.79 -3.69 1.53
C SER A 5 18.81 -5.14 1.02
N ASP A 6 17.94 -6.03 1.52
CA ASP A 6 17.77 -7.38 0.96
C ASP A 6 16.92 -7.37 -0.33
N SER A 7 17.10 -6.34 -1.16
CA SER A 7 16.38 -6.12 -2.41
C SER A 7 16.80 -7.13 -3.49
N LYS A 8 16.39 -8.38 -3.29
CA LYS A 8 15.69 -9.15 -4.32
C LYS A 8 14.18 -8.85 -4.20
N ASP A 9 13.85 -7.58 -4.00
CA ASP A 9 12.48 -7.14 -3.82
C ASP A 9 11.73 -7.31 -5.12
N PHE A 10 10.53 -7.87 -5.02
CA PHE A 10 9.69 -8.20 -6.17
C PHE A 10 9.59 -7.02 -7.12
N ILE A 11 9.83 -7.34 -8.39
CA ILE A 11 9.60 -6.43 -9.50
C ILE A 11 8.13 -6.47 -9.88
N TYR A 12 7.59 -5.41 -10.45
CA TYR A 12 6.18 -5.41 -10.83
C TYR A 12 5.82 -6.59 -11.77
N ASP A 13 6.74 -6.96 -12.66
CA ASP A 13 6.58 -8.12 -13.54
C ASP A 13 6.48 -9.47 -12.83
N GLU A 14 7.03 -9.62 -11.61
CA GLU A 14 6.81 -10.80 -10.79
C GLU A 14 5.46 -10.72 -10.06
N LEU A 15 5.12 -9.54 -9.52
CA LEU A 15 3.84 -9.32 -8.84
C LEU A 15 2.65 -9.54 -9.76
N LYS A 16 2.70 -9.11 -11.02
CA LYS A 16 1.60 -9.28 -11.98
C LYS A 16 1.42 -10.74 -12.46
N LYS A 17 2.41 -11.62 -12.23
CA LYS A 17 2.27 -13.09 -12.42
C LYS A 17 1.57 -13.72 -11.21
N GLN A 18 1.94 -13.26 -10.00
CA GLN A 18 1.16 -13.24 -8.75
C GLN A 18 -0.35 -13.02 -8.90
N TYR A 19 -0.63 -11.80 -9.31
CA TYR A 19 -1.88 -11.13 -9.12
C TYR A 19 -2.29 -10.56 -10.47
N ASP A 20 -2.87 -11.41 -11.32
CA ASP A 20 -3.20 -11.06 -12.70
C ASP A 20 -4.09 -9.82 -12.83
N PHE A 21 -4.92 -9.53 -11.82
CA PHE A 21 -5.75 -8.32 -11.77
C PHE A 21 -4.91 -7.04 -11.87
N LEU A 22 -3.64 -7.07 -11.44
CA LEU A 22 -2.74 -5.92 -11.53
C LEU A 22 -2.56 -5.45 -12.97
N LYS A 23 -2.63 -6.34 -13.96
CA LYS A 23 -2.50 -6.01 -15.39
C LYS A 23 -3.62 -5.09 -15.88
N THR A 24 -4.82 -5.26 -15.35
CA THR A 24 -6.00 -4.49 -15.78
C THR A 24 -6.17 -3.19 -15.01
N THR A 25 -5.43 -3.00 -13.92
CA THR A 25 -5.45 -1.74 -13.16
C THR A 25 -4.94 -0.58 -14.02
N LYS A 26 -5.35 0.64 -13.65
CA LYS A 26 -4.83 1.88 -14.22
C LYS A 26 -3.30 1.93 -14.20
N PHE A 27 -2.70 1.55 -13.07
CA PHE A 27 -1.26 1.44 -12.93
C PHE A 27 -0.68 0.44 -13.92
N GLY A 28 -1.26 -0.76 -14.03
CA GLY A 28 -0.73 -1.83 -14.88
C GLY A 28 -0.68 -1.45 -16.36
N LYS A 29 -1.74 -0.84 -16.87
CA LYS A 29 -1.77 -0.32 -18.24
C LYS A 29 -0.70 0.75 -18.48
N LEU A 30 -0.58 1.72 -17.55
CA LEU A 30 0.45 2.76 -17.65
C LEU A 30 1.87 2.21 -17.53
N TYR A 31 2.10 1.22 -16.65
CA TYR A 31 3.40 0.58 -16.51
C TYR A 31 3.79 -0.16 -17.80
N GLU A 32 2.84 -0.79 -18.48
CA GLU A 32 3.08 -1.39 -19.80
C GLU A 32 3.38 -0.34 -20.87
N GLU A 33 2.62 0.76 -20.92
CA GLU A 33 2.87 1.90 -21.82
C GLU A 33 4.24 2.53 -21.60
N PHE A 34 4.66 2.73 -20.35
CA PHE A 34 5.98 3.27 -20.00
C PHE A 34 7.14 2.42 -20.51
N ASN A 35 6.91 1.12 -20.71
CA ASN A 35 7.92 0.19 -21.21
C ASN A 35 7.89 0.00 -22.75
N LYS A 36 6.90 0.53 -23.47
CA LYS A 36 6.84 0.48 -24.94
C LYS A 36 7.82 1.50 -25.53
N LYS A 37 8.72 1.05 -26.43
CA LYS A 37 9.71 1.92 -27.10
C LYS A 37 9.19 2.54 -28.41
N ASP A 38 8.21 1.92 -29.04
CA ASP A 38 7.83 2.23 -30.43
C ASP A 38 7.04 3.55 -30.60
N GLU A 39 6.73 4.23 -29.49
CA GLU A 39 5.95 5.47 -29.47
C GLU A 39 6.81 6.72 -29.25
N TYR A 40 8.14 6.59 -29.12
CA TYR A 40 9.02 7.72 -28.85
C TYR A 40 9.40 8.48 -30.13
N ASN A 41 9.35 9.82 -30.04
CA ASN A 41 9.76 10.68 -31.14
C ASN A 41 11.29 10.70 -31.23
N GLN A 42 11.83 10.18 -32.33
CA GLN A 42 13.28 10.09 -32.57
C GLN A 42 14.04 11.41 -32.38
N THR A 43 13.41 12.55 -32.69
CA THR A 43 14.05 13.87 -32.51
C THR A 43 14.12 14.26 -31.03
N VAL A 44 13.09 13.90 -30.25
CA VAL A 44 13.04 14.12 -28.80
C VAL A 44 14.02 13.19 -28.08
N ASP A 45 14.10 11.92 -28.49
CA ASP A 45 15.07 10.95 -27.99
C ASP A 45 16.52 11.44 -28.15
N GLN A 46 16.90 11.88 -29.35
CA GLN A 46 18.25 12.36 -29.62
C GLN A 46 18.62 13.58 -28.75
N LYS A 47 17.65 14.41 -28.37
CA LYS A 47 17.88 15.54 -27.48
C LYS A 47 18.13 15.08 -26.05
N TYR A 48 17.30 14.17 -25.53
CA TYR A 48 17.47 13.64 -24.18
C TYR A 48 18.74 12.82 -24.03
N GLN A 49 19.12 12.06 -25.06
CA GLN A 49 20.38 11.34 -25.10
C GLN A 49 21.58 12.28 -24.90
N LYS A 50 21.62 13.43 -25.59
CA LYS A 50 22.69 14.44 -25.41
C LYS A 50 22.71 15.04 -24.01
N ILE A 51 21.53 15.26 -23.42
CA ILE A 51 21.42 15.76 -22.04
C ILE A 51 21.99 14.71 -21.07
N ILE A 52 21.63 13.45 -21.25
CA ILE A 52 22.07 12.33 -20.41
C ILE A 52 23.59 12.13 -20.49
N GLU A 53 24.17 12.17 -21.69
CA GLU A 53 25.62 12.07 -21.93
C GLU A 53 26.41 13.23 -21.28
N GLY A 54 25.78 14.38 -21.06
CA GLY A 54 26.36 15.53 -20.37
C GLY A 54 26.31 15.44 -18.84
N LEU A 55 25.67 14.41 -18.27
CA LEU A 55 25.51 14.22 -16.83
C LEU A 55 26.41 13.08 -16.32
N PRO A 56 26.77 13.08 -15.02
CA PRO A 56 27.56 12.01 -14.41
C PRO A 56 26.77 10.71 -14.18
N ILE A 57 25.84 10.39 -15.08
CA ILE A 57 25.04 9.17 -15.06
C ILE A 57 25.89 8.03 -15.66
N PRO A 58 25.99 6.87 -15.01
CA PRO A 58 26.67 5.73 -15.61
C PRO A 58 25.95 5.23 -16.88
N GLU A 59 26.71 4.80 -17.88
CA GLU A 59 26.17 4.36 -19.19
C GLU A 59 25.08 3.29 -19.09
N HIS A 60 25.19 2.36 -18.12
CA HIS A 60 24.19 1.31 -17.91
C HIS A 60 22.81 1.84 -17.46
N TYR A 61 22.73 3.11 -17.04
CA TYR A 61 21.47 3.78 -16.74
C TYR A 61 20.91 4.58 -17.91
N TYR A 62 21.63 4.75 -19.02
CA TYR A 62 21.19 5.60 -20.13
C TYR A 62 19.85 5.17 -20.70
N GLU A 63 19.59 3.86 -20.81
CA GLU A 63 18.30 3.37 -21.27
C GLU A 63 17.16 3.78 -20.33
N ILE A 64 17.36 3.62 -19.02
CA ILE A 64 16.35 3.97 -18.00
C ILE A 64 16.15 5.48 -17.96
N SER A 65 17.24 6.26 -18.00
CA SER A 65 17.22 7.72 -18.04
C SER A 65 16.51 8.25 -19.29
N ASN A 66 16.75 7.66 -20.47
CA ASN A 66 16.08 8.07 -21.70
C ASN A 66 14.59 7.73 -21.65
N LYS A 67 14.21 6.53 -21.20
CA LYS A 67 12.80 6.16 -20.99
C LYS A 67 12.12 7.12 -20.02
N PHE A 68 12.75 7.40 -18.87
CA PHE A 68 12.23 8.36 -17.89
C PHE A 68 11.95 9.73 -18.51
N CYS A 69 12.91 10.28 -19.27
CA CYS A 69 12.75 11.58 -19.90
C CYS A 69 11.58 11.60 -20.88
N ASN A 70 11.44 10.56 -21.70
CA ASN A 70 10.34 10.45 -22.63
C ASN A 70 8.98 10.30 -21.93
N ILE A 71 8.87 9.43 -20.93
CA ILE A 71 7.62 9.25 -20.18
C ILE A 71 7.21 10.58 -19.54
N LEU A 72 8.15 11.27 -18.88
CA LEU A 72 7.89 12.57 -18.27
C LEU A 72 7.49 13.62 -19.31
N HIS A 73 8.13 13.63 -20.49
CA HIS A 73 7.75 14.51 -21.59
C HIS A 73 6.29 14.29 -21.99
N ARG A 74 5.91 13.04 -22.25
CA ARG A 74 4.54 12.66 -22.66
C ARG A 74 3.51 13.08 -21.62
N ILE A 75 3.81 12.86 -20.33
CA ILE A 75 2.97 13.30 -19.21
C ILE A 75 2.78 14.82 -19.22
N ILE A 76 3.87 15.59 -19.33
CA ILE A 76 3.82 17.06 -19.35
C ILE A 76 3.00 17.56 -20.56
N VAL A 77 3.24 17.00 -21.75
CA VAL A 77 2.51 17.36 -22.97
C VAL A 77 1.01 17.06 -22.85
N LYS A 78 0.65 15.89 -22.31
CA LYS A 78 -0.73 15.47 -22.10
C LYS A 78 -1.46 16.40 -21.14
N ILE A 79 -0.88 16.66 -19.97
CA ILE A 79 -1.54 17.42 -18.89
C ILE A 79 -1.70 18.90 -19.22
N ASN A 80 -0.79 19.45 -20.04
CA ASN A 80 -0.91 20.81 -20.55
C ASN A 80 -1.75 20.89 -21.85
N ASN A 81 -2.45 19.81 -22.25
CA ASN A 81 -3.28 19.72 -23.46
C ASN A 81 -2.55 20.14 -24.75
N MET A 82 -1.24 19.92 -24.82
CA MET A 82 -0.46 20.33 -25.98
C MET A 82 -0.54 19.33 -27.13
N GLN A 83 -0.74 18.04 -26.83
CA GLN A 83 -0.99 16.99 -27.83
C GLN A 83 -1.90 15.89 -27.25
N ASN A 84 -2.61 15.21 -28.15
CA ASN A 84 -3.33 13.99 -27.83
C ASN A 84 -2.36 12.81 -27.74
N ASP A 85 -1.56 12.77 -26.67
CA ASP A 85 -0.70 11.63 -26.37
C ASP A 85 -1.53 10.41 -25.94
N ILE A 86 -1.03 9.21 -26.28
CA ILE A 86 -1.58 7.87 -25.99
C ILE A 86 -1.31 7.47 -24.53
N LEU A 87 -1.39 8.41 -23.59
CA LEU A 87 -1.49 8.11 -22.16
C LEU A 87 -2.97 8.25 -21.79
N GLU A 88 -3.80 7.34 -22.30
CA GLU A 88 -5.27 7.42 -22.19
C GLU A 88 -5.75 7.41 -20.74
N GLU A 89 -5.03 6.69 -19.88
CA GLU A 89 -5.32 6.60 -18.46
C GLU A 89 -4.97 7.91 -17.71
N ILE A 90 -4.15 8.79 -18.27
CA ILE A 90 -3.78 10.05 -17.60
C ILE A 90 -4.82 11.13 -17.89
N THR A 91 -5.45 11.61 -16.82
CA THR A 91 -6.37 12.75 -16.84
C THR A 91 -5.74 13.94 -16.11
N ASN A 92 -6.03 15.16 -16.55
CA ASN A 92 -5.41 16.39 -16.04
C ASN A 92 -5.62 16.65 -14.53
N ASN A 93 -6.66 16.05 -13.92
CA ASN A 93 -6.99 16.24 -12.51
C ASN A 93 -6.41 15.16 -11.58
N ASP A 94 -5.89 14.07 -12.13
CA ASP A 94 -5.40 12.95 -11.35
C ASP A 94 -3.88 13.02 -11.22
N LYS A 95 -3.34 13.26 -10.02
CA LYS A 95 -1.89 13.30 -9.75
C LYS A 95 -1.27 11.92 -9.53
N MET A 96 -2.05 10.83 -9.56
CA MET A 96 -1.56 9.47 -9.35
C MET A 96 -0.50 9.05 -10.37
N HIS A 97 -0.55 9.57 -11.60
CA HIS A 97 0.46 9.29 -12.63
C HIS A 97 1.90 9.63 -12.18
N CYS A 98 2.07 10.64 -11.31
CA CYS A 98 3.38 10.96 -10.75
C CYS A 98 3.87 9.89 -9.78
N ILE A 99 2.97 9.35 -8.95
CA ILE A 99 3.28 8.22 -8.06
C ILE A 99 3.60 6.98 -8.89
N TYR A 100 2.87 6.76 -9.98
CA TYR A 100 3.13 5.63 -10.88
C TYR A 100 4.48 5.73 -11.57
N LEU A 101 4.86 6.92 -12.05
CA LEU A 101 6.19 7.17 -12.63
C LEU A 101 7.30 7.00 -11.59
N LYS A 102 7.11 7.52 -10.36
CA LYS A 102 8.06 7.33 -9.24
C LYS A 102 8.25 5.85 -8.93
N TYR A 103 7.16 5.10 -8.81
CA TYR A 103 7.23 3.65 -8.60
C TYR A 103 7.96 2.95 -9.76
N TRP A 104 7.58 3.23 -11.01
CA TRP A 104 8.22 2.64 -12.19
C TRP A 104 9.73 2.91 -12.17
N LEU A 105 10.15 4.14 -11.89
CA LEU A 105 11.56 4.50 -11.82
C LEU A 105 12.29 3.67 -10.76
N TYR A 106 11.78 3.61 -9.53
CA TYR A 106 12.40 2.84 -8.46
C TYR A 106 12.40 1.33 -8.73
N ASP A 107 11.39 0.84 -9.47
CA ASP A 107 11.35 -0.54 -9.92
C ASP A 107 12.44 -0.85 -10.96
N GLN A 108 12.61 0.02 -11.96
CA GLN A 108 13.67 -0.12 -12.97
C GLN A 108 15.07 -0.04 -12.36
N LEU A 109 15.29 0.90 -11.44
CA LEU A 109 16.59 1.03 -10.76
C LEU A 109 16.86 -0.16 -9.83
N GLY A 110 15.83 -0.66 -9.15
CA GLY A 110 15.83 -1.88 -8.32
C GLY A 110 16.41 -3.11 -9.01
N ASN A 111 16.25 -3.19 -10.31
CA ASN A 111 16.57 -4.34 -11.15
C ASN A 111 17.93 -4.24 -11.83
N SER A 112 18.61 -3.09 -11.67
CA SER A 112 19.94 -2.88 -12.20
C SER A 112 20.99 -3.48 -11.27
N ASP A 113 22.06 -4.03 -11.84
CA ASP A 113 23.19 -4.61 -11.08
C ASP A 113 23.97 -3.56 -10.26
N ALA A 114 23.62 -2.27 -10.37
CA ALA A 114 24.39 -1.16 -9.86
C ALA A 114 23.64 -0.37 -8.78
N LYS A 115 23.34 -0.99 -7.63
CA LYS A 115 22.81 -0.28 -6.45
C LYS A 115 23.69 0.93 -6.10
N GLY A 116 23.18 2.16 -6.23
CA GLY A 116 24.01 3.37 -6.05
C GLY A 116 23.19 4.62 -5.74
N MET A 117 23.67 5.41 -4.76
CA MET A 117 22.96 6.60 -4.25
C MET A 117 23.01 7.81 -5.19
N ASN A 118 24.00 7.91 -6.10
CA ASN A 118 24.18 9.11 -6.93
C ASN A 118 23.15 9.22 -8.07
N VAL A 119 22.64 8.10 -8.57
CA VAL A 119 21.75 8.04 -9.75
C VAL A 119 20.42 8.78 -9.49
N LEU A 120 19.92 8.74 -8.26
CA LEU A 120 18.62 9.34 -7.92
C LEU A 120 18.63 10.87 -7.97
N LYS A 121 19.76 11.50 -7.61
CA LYS A 121 19.97 12.95 -7.77
C LYS A 121 19.89 13.36 -9.24
N ASP A 122 20.45 12.54 -10.13
CA ASP A 122 20.49 12.83 -11.56
C ASP A 122 19.08 12.85 -12.17
N PHE A 123 18.14 12.05 -11.67
CA PHE A 123 16.75 12.07 -12.14
C PHE A 123 16.01 13.37 -11.84
N GLN A 124 16.30 14.05 -10.73
CA GLN A 124 15.79 15.40 -10.48
C GLN A 124 16.36 16.40 -11.49
N THR A 125 17.63 16.26 -11.86
CA THR A 125 18.26 17.10 -12.90
C THR A 125 17.63 16.84 -14.26
N LEU A 126 17.41 15.57 -14.62
CA LEU A 126 16.72 15.18 -15.85
C LEU A 126 15.30 15.74 -15.91
N GLN A 127 14.54 15.69 -14.81
CA GLN A 127 13.20 16.29 -14.73
C GLN A 127 13.23 17.78 -15.08
N ASN A 128 14.18 18.53 -14.54
CA ASN A 128 14.34 19.96 -14.82
C ASN A 128 14.73 20.22 -16.29
N SER A 129 15.62 19.39 -16.84
CA SER A 129 16.01 19.46 -18.25
C SER A 129 14.84 19.19 -19.19
N VAL A 130 14.03 18.15 -18.92
CA VAL A 130 12.81 17.85 -19.69
C VAL A 130 11.85 19.03 -19.66
N LYS A 131 11.61 19.63 -18.48
CA LYS A 131 10.75 20.82 -18.36
C LYS A 131 11.29 22.00 -19.19
N ASN A 132 12.59 22.26 -19.14
CA ASN A 132 13.22 23.36 -19.87
C ASN A 132 13.14 23.16 -21.39
N GLU A 133 13.28 21.92 -21.87
CA GLU A 133 13.17 21.59 -23.30
C GLU A 133 11.76 21.81 -23.86
N ILE A 134 10.72 21.47 -23.08
CA ILE A 134 9.33 21.61 -23.53
C ILE A 134 8.86 23.08 -23.40
N GLY A 135 9.17 23.72 -22.27
CA GLY A 135 8.81 25.11 -22.02
C GLY A 135 8.77 25.47 -20.53
N LYS A 136 9.51 26.51 -20.14
CA LYS A 136 9.68 26.93 -18.74
C LYS A 136 8.38 27.27 -18.00
N ASN A 137 7.36 27.73 -18.73
CA ASN A 137 6.08 28.19 -18.17
C ASN A 137 5.03 27.07 -18.04
N LEU A 138 5.35 25.85 -18.44
CA LEU A 138 4.41 24.74 -18.37
C LEU A 138 4.29 24.19 -16.95
N SER A 139 3.09 23.74 -16.61
CA SER A 139 2.85 23.01 -15.38
C SER A 139 3.62 21.69 -15.46
N ASN A 140 4.50 21.45 -14.48
CA ASN A 140 5.08 20.14 -14.28
C ASN A 140 4.33 19.48 -13.12
N PRO A 141 3.51 18.45 -13.38
CA PRO A 141 2.67 17.84 -12.34
C PRO A 141 3.49 17.01 -11.36
N CYS A 142 4.66 16.51 -11.77
CA CYS A 142 5.46 15.59 -10.97
C CYS A 142 6.71 16.27 -10.44
N THR A 143 6.96 16.15 -9.13
CA THR A 143 8.20 16.61 -8.50
C THR A 143 9.03 15.40 -8.07
N PHE A 144 10.28 15.32 -8.49
CA PHE A 144 11.24 14.31 -8.03
C PHE A 144 12.28 15.00 -7.18
N ARG A 145 12.36 14.60 -5.92
CA ARG A 145 13.37 15.09 -4.99
C ARG A 145 14.56 14.15 -4.94
N GLU A 146 15.71 14.69 -4.57
CA GLU A 146 16.91 13.92 -4.31
C GLU A 146 16.68 13.01 -3.11
N LEU A 147 16.68 11.71 -3.36
CA LEU A 147 16.55 10.68 -2.33
C LEU A 147 17.76 9.77 -2.37
N THR A 148 18.12 9.23 -1.23
CA THR A 148 19.02 8.08 -1.16
C THR A 148 18.34 6.83 -1.74
N TRP A 149 19.17 5.84 -2.09
CA TRP A 149 18.70 4.52 -2.51
C TRP A 149 17.75 3.87 -1.49
N TYR A 150 18.10 4.01 -0.21
CA TYR A 150 17.33 3.47 0.89
C TYR A 150 15.94 4.12 0.98
N GLU A 151 15.87 5.44 0.91
CA GLU A 151 14.63 6.21 0.94
C GLU A 151 13.73 5.90 -0.26
N SER A 152 14.30 5.79 -1.45
CA SER A 152 13.55 5.43 -2.66
C SER A 152 12.98 4.02 -2.58
N ASN A 153 13.73 3.05 -2.06
CA ASN A 153 13.20 1.70 -1.84
C ASN A 153 12.14 1.65 -0.75
N LYS A 154 12.31 2.45 0.32
CA LYS A 154 11.28 2.59 1.36
C LYS A 154 9.98 3.13 0.76
N LEU A 155 10.04 4.18 -0.08
CA LEU A 155 8.88 4.68 -0.83
C LEU A 155 8.31 3.65 -1.81
N LYS A 156 9.15 2.96 -2.57
CA LYS A 156 8.72 1.88 -3.49
C LYS A 156 7.90 0.82 -2.75
N SER A 157 8.37 0.41 -1.58
CA SER A 157 7.68 -0.58 -0.73
C SER A 157 6.32 -0.06 -0.22
N ILE A 158 6.27 1.21 0.20
CA ILE A 158 5.03 1.90 0.58
C ILE A 158 4.04 1.96 -0.57
N TYR A 159 4.49 2.38 -1.75
CA TYR A 159 3.67 2.47 -2.96
C TYR A 159 3.14 1.09 -3.36
N ALA A 160 3.98 0.04 -3.32
CA ALA A 160 3.53 -1.32 -3.61
C ALA A 160 2.40 -1.75 -2.67
N PHE A 161 2.56 -1.50 -1.36
CA PHE A 161 1.51 -1.82 -0.39
C PHE A 161 0.22 -1.04 -0.67
N MET A 162 0.28 0.28 -0.82
CA MET A 162 -0.95 1.07 -0.98
C MET A 162 -1.63 0.85 -2.33
N ILE A 163 -0.86 0.87 -3.43
CA ILE A 163 -1.38 0.84 -4.80
C ILE A 163 -1.75 -0.57 -5.25
N PHE A 164 -1.08 -1.62 -4.77
CA PHE A 164 -1.36 -2.99 -5.22
C PHE A 164 -2.04 -3.84 -4.17
N TYR A 165 -1.82 -3.55 -2.89
CA TYR A 165 -2.40 -4.34 -1.81
C TYR A 165 -3.67 -3.72 -1.25
N TYR A 166 -3.54 -2.55 -0.62
CA TYR A 166 -4.62 -1.91 0.14
C TYR A 166 -5.81 -1.52 -0.74
N SER A 167 -5.56 -0.89 -1.89
CA SER A 167 -6.63 -0.50 -2.83
C SER A 167 -7.35 -1.66 -3.53
N HIS A 168 -6.76 -2.85 -3.49
CA HIS A 168 -7.27 -4.06 -4.13
C HIS A 168 -7.53 -5.18 -3.11
N ILE A 169 -7.88 -4.82 -1.88
CA ILE A 169 -8.00 -5.76 -0.77
C ILE A 169 -9.02 -6.87 -1.05
N LYS A 170 -10.11 -6.56 -1.77
CA LYS A 170 -11.13 -7.54 -2.19
C LYS A 170 -10.57 -8.56 -3.17
N ASP A 171 -9.92 -8.08 -4.23
CA ASP A 171 -9.28 -8.93 -5.24
C ASP A 171 -8.21 -9.83 -4.62
N ILE A 172 -7.48 -9.33 -3.63
CA ILE A 172 -6.45 -10.08 -2.90
C ILE A 172 -7.05 -11.12 -1.97
N ASN A 173 -8.13 -10.78 -1.27
CA ASN A 173 -8.81 -11.70 -0.37
C ASN A 173 -9.37 -12.92 -1.13
N GLU A 174 -9.79 -12.74 -2.39
CA GLU A 174 -10.23 -13.81 -3.27
C GLU A 174 -9.08 -14.72 -3.74
N LYS A 175 -7.84 -14.21 -3.76
CA LYS A 175 -6.65 -14.98 -4.16
C LYS A 175 -6.16 -15.87 -3.02
N GLN A 176 -6.69 -17.08 -2.99
CA GLN A 176 -6.19 -18.13 -2.11
C GLN A 176 -4.83 -18.67 -2.59
N ASN A 177 -4.06 -19.27 -1.68
CA ASN A 177 -2.88 -20.08 -1.99
C ASN A 177 -1.65 -19.34 -2.57
N VAL A 178 -1.45 -18.08 -2.20
CA VAL A 178 -0.24 -17.31 -2.55
C VAL A 178 0.87 -17.56 -1.52
N LEU A 179 2.12 -17.63 -1.97
CA LEU A 179 3.28 -17.83 -1.08
C LEU A 179 3.45 -16.64 -0.13
N CYS A 180 3.77 -16.93 1.13
CA CYS A 180 3.94 -15.92 2.18
C CYS A 180 5.04 -14.91 1.87
N LYS A 181 6.00 -15.21 0.97
CA LYS A 181 6.98 -14.23 0.49
C LYS A 181 6.33 -12.95 -0.07
N TYR A 182 5.18 -13.05 -0.76
CA TYR A 182 4.48 -11.90 -1.33
C TYR A 182 3.70 -11.12 -0.26
N SER A 183 3.02 -11.82 0.64
CA SER A 183 2.37 -11.23 1.82
C SER A 183 3.39 -10.48 2.69
N ASN A 184 4.57 -11.06 2.92
CA ASN A 184 5.66 -10.41 3.65
C ASN A 184 6.18 -9.15 2.94
N PHE A 185 6.30 -9.18 1.62
CA PHE A 185 6.71 -8.01 0.84
C PHE A 185 5.75 -6.83 1.04
N PHE A 186 4.45 -7.05 0.90
CA PHE A 186 3.45 -6.01 1.17
C PHE A 186 3.43 -5.59 2.64
N GLY A 187 3.65 -6.53 3.57
CA GLY A 187 3.70 -6.24 4.99
C GLY A 187 4.89 -5.37 5.40
N LYS A 188 6.05 -5.55 4.76
CA LYS A 188 7.17 -4.62 4.89
C LYS A 188 6.82 -3.21 4.39
N GLY A 189 5.99 -3.09 3.35
CA GLY A 189 5.47 -1.80 2.88
C GLY A 189 4.53 -1.14 3.88
N LEU A 190 3.64 -1.91 4.51
CA LEU A 190 2.78 -1.45 5.60
C LEU A 190 3.60 -0.94 6.79
N LYS A 191 4.61 -1.70 7.22
CA LYS A 191 5.53 -1.30 8.29
C LYS A 191 6.30 -0.03 7.93
N ALA A 192 6.83 0.04 6.69
CA ALA A 192 7.53 1.23 6.20
C ALA A 192 6.63 2.47 6.27
N PHE A 193 5.36 2.37 5.85
CA PHE A 193 4.40 3.46 5.93
C PHE A 193 4.21 3.93 7.38
N TYR A 194 3.96 3.01 8.30
CA TYR A 194 3.79 3.32 9.72
C TYR A 194 5.03 4.01 10.32
N GLU A 195 6.23 3.49 10.04
CA GLU A 195 7.48 4.10 10.48
C GLU A 195 7.66 5.52 9.92
N SER A 196 7.28 5.74 8.66
CA SER A 196 7.37 7.04 7.99
C SER A 196 6.44 8.09 8.58
N ILE A 197 5.26 7.70 9.07
CA ILE A 197 4.38 8.63 9.80
C ILE A 197 5.13 9.22 10.99
N SER A 198 5.71 8.37 11.83
CA SER A 198 6.45 8.83 13.01
C SER A 198 7.70 9.62 12.64
N GLU A 199 8.44 9.17 11.61
CA GLU A 199 9.67 9.82 11.15
C GLU A 199 9.41 11.24 10.62
N CYS A 200 8.30 11.43 9.89
CA CYS A 200 7.95 12.68 9.21
C CYS A 200 7.00 13.60 9.99
N SER A 201 6.55 13.19 11.19
CA SER A 201 5.74 14.00 12.10
C SER A 201 6.54 15.07 12.85
N ASN A 202 7.86 14.89 12.99
CA ASN A 202 8.70 15.86 13.69
C ASN A 202 9.01 17.07 12.78
N ASN A 203 8.55 18.27 13.17
CA ASN A 203 8.76 19.56 12.49
C ASN A 203 10.24 19.94 12.25
N LYS A 204 11.21 19.13 12.68
CA LYS A 204 12.65 19.38 12.56
C LYS A 204 13.29 18.81 11.29
N LYS A 205 12.53 18.20 10.38
CA LYS A 205 13.06 17.68 9.12
C LYS A 205 12.22 18.15 7.93
N GLU A 206 12.65 19.24 7.29
CA GLU A 206 12.37 19.54 5.89
C GLU A 206 13.14 18.61 4.95
N ASP A 207 13.28 17.34 5.34
CA ASP A 207 14.01 16.34 4.59
C ASP A 207 13.23 15.95 3.34
N GLU A 208 13.96 15.70 2.25
CA GLU A 208 13.40 15.43 0.93
C GLU A 208 12.52 14.17 0.93
N TYR A 209 12.92 13.15 1.70
CA TYR A 209 12.12 11.96 1.94
C TYR A 209 10.72 12.27 2.50
N CYS A 210 10.65 13.10 3.53
CA CYS A 210 9.39 13.43 4.17
C CYS A 210 8.51 14.33 3.31
N LYS A 211 9.10 15.15 2.43
CA LYS A 211 8.34 15.91 1.42
C LYS A 211 7.69 14.96 0.39
N GLU A 212 8.44 13.97 -0.10
CA GLU A 212 7.90 12.94 -1.00
C GLU A 212 6.80 12.10 -0.34
N PHE A 213 7.01 11.68 0.91
CA PHE A 213 6.02 10.91 1.66
C PHE A 213 4.72 11.71 1.90
N LYS A 214 4.82 12.98 2.28
CA LYS A 214 3.64 13.86 2.46
C LYS A 214 2.90 14.11 1.16
N GLU A 215 3.61 14.36 0.06
CA GLU A 215 3.02 14.49 -1.28
C GLU A 215 2.21 13.23 -1.64
N PHE A 216 2.75 12.04 -1.33
CA PHE A 216 2.03 10.78 -1.51
C PHE A 216 0.77 10.69 -0.63
N GLN A 217 0.85 11.03 0.65
CA GLN A 217 -0.31 11.02 1.56
C GLN A 217 -1.43 11.95 1.08
N GLU A 218 -1.09 13.13 0.58
CA GLU A 218 -2.04 14.11 0.03
C GLU A 218 -2.71 13.61 -1.25
N ILE A 219 -1.91 13.10 -2.20
CA ILE A 219 -2.42 12.59 -3.48
C ILE A 219 -3.37 11.41 -3.24
N TYR A 220 -3.02 10.52 -2.32
CA TYR A 220 -3.77 9.30 -2.04
C TYR A 220 -4.86 9.50 -0.96
N LYS A 221 -4.98 10.69 -0.36
CA LYS A 221 -5.98 11.05 0.68
C LYS A 221 -5.99 10.08 1.87
N LEU A 222 -4.82 9.92 2.50
CA LEU A 222 -4.58 8.94 3.57
C LEU A 222 -4.81 9.46 4.99
N ASP A 223 -5.55 10.56 5.15
CA ASP A 223 -5.84 11.21 6.43
C ASP A 223 -6.79 10.42 7.33
N LYS A 224 -7.45 9.38 6.81
CA LYS A 224 -8.47 8.58 7.52
C LYS A 224 -8.03 7.16 7.89
N LEU A 225 -6.73 6.94 8.13
CA LEU A 225 -6.20 5.63 8.51
C LEU A 225 -5.83 5.56 9.99
N TYR A 226 -6.25 4.49 10.65
CA TYR A 226 -6.02 4.22 12.05
C TYR A 226 -5.02 3.08 12.23
N TRP A 227 -4.16 3.22 13.23
CA TRP A 227 -3.01 2.34 13.42
C TRP A 227 -2.93 1.88 14.87
N LYS A 228 -2.50 0.63 15.05
CA LYS A 228 -2.19 0.11 16.38
C LYS A 228 -1.01 -0.84 16.30
N ASN A 229 -0.02 -0.64 17.16
CA ASN A 229 1.07 -1.59 17.34
C ASN A 229 0.88 -2.36 18.65
N SER A 230 1.28 -3.63 18.68
CA SER A 230 1.27 -4.45 19.89
C SER A 230 2.42 -5.44 19.86
N THR A 231 2.84 -5.90 21.05
CA THR A 231 3.93 -6.87 21.19
C THR A 231 3.38 -8.27 21.44
N LEU A 232 3.88 -9.24 20.69
CA LEU A 232 3.62 -10.66 20.84
C LEU A 232 4.51 -11.26 21.95
N LYS A 233 3.93 -12.17 22.73
CA LYS A 233 4.67 -12.92 23.76
C LYS A 233 5.74 -13.84 23.17
N THR A 234 5.45 -14.39 22.00
CA THR A 234 6.31 -15.32 21.26
C THR A 234 6.73 -14.69 19.95
N GLU A 235 8.02 -14.81 19.62
CA GLU A 235 8.54 -14.34 18.33
C GLU A 235 7.86 -15.09 17.19
N TYR A 236 7.29 -14.35 16.26
CA TYR A 236 6.69 -14.88 15.05
C TYR A 236 7.76 -15.03 13.96
N ASN A 237 7.84 -16.25 13.41
CA ASN A 237 8.66 -16.58 12.27
C ASN A 237 7.77 -17.19 11.18
N TYR A 238 7.98 -16.77 9.93
CA TYR A 238 7.23 -17.30 8.78
C TYR A 238 8.16 -18.05 7.83
N SER A 239 7.59 -18.99 7.08
CA SER A 239 8.29 -19.64 5.97
C SER A 239 7.91 -18.97 4.66
N ALA A 240 8.90 -18.47 3.92
CA ALA A 240 8.69 -17.78 2.64
C ALA A 240 8.01 -18.66 1.57
N LEU A 241 8.21 -19.98 1.65
CA LEU A 241 7.62 -20.97 0.75
C LEU A 241 6.29 -21.55 1.27
N SER A 242 5.86 -21.16 2.47
CA SER A 242 4.54 -21.51 3.00
C SER A 242 3.45 -20.74 2.27
N LYS A 243 2.24 -21.29 2.28
CA LYS A 243 0.98 -20.60 1.93
C LYS A 243 0.11 -20.35 3.17
N ASP A 244 0.44 -21.01 4.27
CA ASP A 244 -0.29 -20.95 5.53
C ASP A 244 0.41 -20.02 6.51
N ASN A 245 -0.41 -19.41 7.39
CA ASN A 245 0.05 -18.57 8.50
C ASN A 245 1.02 -17.45 8.04
N CYS A 246 0.70 -16.77 6.93
CA CYS A 246 1.51 -15.68 6.40
C CYS A 246 1.55 -14.44 7.32
N PRO A 247 2.58 -13.58 7.19
CA PRO A 247 2.79 -12.46 8.11
C PRO A 247 1.76 -11.35 7.97
N LEU A 248 1.34 -11.02 6.75
CA LEU A 248 0.29 -10.04 6.45
C LEU A 248 -1.04 -10.77 6.23
N VAL A 249 -2.06 -10.39 6.99
CA VAL A 249 -3.40 -10.99 7.00
C VAL A 249 -4.45 -9.90 6.86
N ILE A 250 -5.50 -10.19 6.10
CA ILE A 250 -6.70 -9.37 6.04
C ILE A 250 -7.66 -9.92 7.10
N ASP A 251 -7.73 -9.28 8.26
CA ASP A 251 -8.59 -9.70 9.36
C ASP A 251 -10.06 -9.37 9.05
N SER A 252 -10.29 -8.26 8.33
CA SER A 252 -11.58 -7.87 7.78
C SER A 252 -11.39 -7.13 6.46
N HIS A 253 -12.15 -7.48 5.42
CA HIS A 253 -12.17 -6.81 4.12
C HIS A 253 -13.48 -6.04 3.87
N GLU A 254 -14.44 -6.17 4.78
CA GLU A 254 -15.65 -5.34 4.86
C GLU A 254 -15.45 -4.23 5.90
N ASN A 255 -16.30 -3.21 5.96
CA ASN A 255 -16.12 -2.13 6.92
C ASN A 255 -16.35 -2.60 8.37
N PRO A 256 -15.41 -2.38 9.30
CA PRO A 256 -14.10 -1.75 9.07
C PRO A 256 -13.09 -2.70 8.43
N ILE A 257 -12.37 -2.21 7.42
CA ILE A 257 -11.25 -2.90 6.80
C ILE A 257 -10.14 -2.99 7.85
N ILE A 258 -9.65 -4.19 8.14
CA ILE A 258 -8.60 -4.43 9.13
C ILE A 258 -7.53 -5.33 8.51
N ILE A 259 -6.30 -4.88 8.58
CA ILE A 259 -5.12 -5.62 8.12
C ILE A 259 -4.14 -5.72 9.27
N SER A 260 -3.59 -6.91 9.52
CA SER A 260 -2.52 -7.12 10.49
C SER A 260 -1.25 -7.63 9.83
N TYR A 261 -0.11 -7.15 10.31
CA TYR A 261 1.22 -7.59 9.89
C TYR A 261 2.05 -7.99 11.10
N ARG A 262 2.54 -9.24 11.08
CA ARG A 262 3.42 -9.80 12.12
C ARG A 262 4.87 -9.76 11.65
N ASP A 263 5.72 -9.17 12.49
CA ASP A 263 7.17 -9.10 12.27
C ASP A 263 7.90 -9.31 13.61
N LYS A 264 8.53 -10.48 13.74
CA LYS A 264 9.16 -10.93 14.99
C LYS A 264 8.18 -10.85 16.17
N ASN A 265 8.48 -10.03 17.17
CA ASN A 265 7.64 -9.83 18.34
C ASN A 265 6.61 -8.71 18.18
N ASN A 266 6.45 -8.11 16.99
CA ASN A 266 5.51 -6.99 16.80
C ASN A 266 4.35 -7.41 15.88
N ILE A 267 3.17 -6.85 16.17
CA ILE A 267 2.01 -6.90 15.28
C ILE A 267 1.50 -5.48 15.05
N LEU A 268 1.45 -5.10 13.78
CA LEU A 268 0.96 -3.81 13.32
C LEU A 268 -0.42 -4.01 12.71
N TYR A 269 -1.40 -3.25 13.19
CA TYR A 269 -2.75 -3.19 12.65
C TYR A 269 -2.97 -1.87 11.90
N LEU A 270 -3.64 -1.97 10.76
CA LEU A 270 -4.18 -0.87 9.98
C LEU A 270 -5.69 -1.03 9.88
N SER A 271 -6.42 0.07 10.04
CA SER A 271 -7.87 0.14 9.87
C SER A 271 -8.31 1.42 9.18
N ASN A 272 -9.45 1.38 8.48
CA ASN A 272 -10.13 2.58 7.97
C ASN A 272 -11.08 3.22 9.00
N GLU A 273 -11.25 2.61 10.16
CA GLU A 273 -12.01 3.13 11.31
C GLU A 273 -11.21 2.97 12.63
N PRO A 274 -11.56 3.72 13.69
CA PRO A 274 -10.90 3.60 14.99
C PRO A 274 -10.81 2.15 15.49
N ILE A 275 -9.61 1.75 15.91
CA ILE A 275 -9.31 0.39 16.36
C ILE A 275 -9.67 0.24 17.84
N ASP A 276 -10.94 0.00 18.15
CA ASP A 276 -11.46 -0.15 19.52
C ASP A 276 -11.30 -1.57 20.10
N PHE A 277 -10.46 -2.44 19.53
CA PHE A 277 -10.30 -3.85 19.94
C PHE A 277 -9.75 -4.08 21.37
N LEU A 278 -9.66 -3.07 22.24
CA LEU A 278 -9.10 -3.19 23.59
C LEU A 278 -10.07 -3.65 24.69
N LYS A 279 -11.28 -4.13 24.36
CA LYS A 279 -12.12 -4.87 25.33
C LYS A 279 -12.34 -6.34 25.02
N SER A 280 -11.99 -6.83 23.84
CA SER A 280 -12.08 -8.25 23.52
C SER A 280 -10.75 -8.71 22.95
N THR A 281 -10.08 -9.60 23.66
CA THR A 281 -8.90 -10.33 23.21
C THR A 281 -9.22 -11.03 21.88
N ILE A 282 -8.91 -10.39 20.75
CA ILE A 282 -8.92 -11.07 19.46
C ILE A 282 -7.69 -11.98 19.49
N ILE A 283 -7.93 -13.23 19.90
CA ILE A 283 -7.03 -14.33 19.61
C ILE A 283 -7.06 -14.42 18.09
N PRO A 284 -5.93 -14.22 17.38
CA PRO A 284 -5.89 -14.46 15.95
C PRO A 284 -6.35 -15.89 15.75
N ALA A 285 -7.46 -16.09 15.05
CA ALA A 285 -7.90 -17.41 14.65
C ALA A 285 -6.84 -17.92 13.68
N ALA A 286 -5.82 -18.59 14.21
CA ALA A 286 -5.01 -19.48 13.42
C ALA A 286 -5.99 -20.37 12.68
N SER A 287 -5.95 -20.32 11.34
CA SER A 287 -6.70 -21.17 10.44
C SER A 287 -6.33 -22.62 10.73
N ALA A 288 -6.96 -23.20 11.76
CA ALA A 288 -6.91 -24.60 12.10
C ALA A 288 -7.92 -25.31 11.19
N VAL A 289 -7.53 -25.51 9.94
CA VAL A 289 -8.17 -26.53 9.10
C VAL A 289 -7.14 -27.64 8.97
N GLY A 290 -7.36 -28.76 9.67
CA GLY A 290 -6.55 -29.94 9.39
C GLY A 290 -6.47 -31.11 10.37
N THR A 291 -7.28 -31.24 11.41
CA THR A 291 -7.61 -32.58 11.96
C THR A 291 -9.09 -32.67 12.28
N THR A 292 -9.86 -33.07 11.26
CA THR A 292 -11.10 -33.82 11.44
C THR A 292 -10.84 -34.99 12.39
N VAL A 293 -11.37 -34.91 13.60
CA VAL A 293 -12.20 -35.89 14.34
C VAL A 293 -12.25 -35.39 15.79
N GLY A 294 -13.41 -34.92 16.28
CA GLY A 294 -13.56 -34.77 17.74
C GLY A 294 -14.59 -33.81 18.32
N ILE A 295 -15.29 -32.96 17.54
CA ILE A 295 -16.27 -32.02 18.15
C ILE A 295 -17.71 -32.58 18.17
N SER A 296 -17.97 -33.74 17.55
CA SER A 296 -19.33 -34.31 17.52
C SER A 296 -19.79 -34.99 18.83
N SER A 297 -18.91 -35.25 19.80
CA SER A 297 -19.29 -36.00 21.02
C SER A 297 -19.73 -35.13 22.20
N PHE A 298 -19.29 -33.87 22.27
CA PHE A 298 -19.67 -32.97 23.38
C PHE A 298 -21.13 -32.52 23.30
N ILE A 299 -21.65 -32.30 22.10
CA ILE A 299 -23.05 -31.90 21.88
C ILE A 299 -24.00 -33.07 22.21
N LEU A 300 -23.61 -34.31 21.88
CA LEU A 300 -24.38 -35.51 22.23
C LEU A 300 -24.39 -35.77 23.75
N TYR A 301 -23.30 -35.46 24.46
CA TYR A 301 -23.23 -35.58 25.91
C TYR A 301 -24.16 -34.58 26.61
N LEU A 302 -24.19 -33.33 26.14
CA LEU A 302 -25.10 -32.30 26.66
C LEU A 302 -26.57 -32.62 26.30
N TYR A 303 -26.84 -33.21 25.15
CA TYR A 303 -28.20 -33.65 24.81
C TYR A 303 -28.72 -34.79 25.71
N LYS A 304 -27.86 -35.73 26.12
CA LYS A 304 -28.25 -36.86 26.98
C LYS A 304 -28.47 -36.47 28.45
N PHE A 305 -27.81 -35.41 28.93
CA PHE A 305 -27.80 -35.04 30.35
C PHE A 305 -28.51 -33.71 30.69
N THR A 306 -29.06 -33.01 29.70
CA THR A 306 -29.80 -31.75 29.95
C THR A 306 -31.24 -31.88 29.47
N ASN A 307 -32.20 -31.76 30.39
CA ASN A 307 -33.64 -31.76 30.12
C ASN A 307 -34.06 -30.44 29.44
N ILE A 308 -33.63 -30.20 28.19
CA ILE A 308 -33.93 -28.97 27.42
C ILE A 308 -35.36 -28.98 26.83
N ARG A 309 -36.17 -30.01 27.13
CA ARG A 309 -37.58 -30.06 26.72
C ARG A 309 -38.45 -28.96 27.37
N SER A 310 -37.95 -28.17 28.32
CA SER A 310 -38.70 -27.07 28.95
C SER A 310 -38.54 -25.69 28.29
N LEU A 311 -37.59 -25.48 27.37
CA LEU A 311 -37.30 -24.13 26.83
C LEU A 311 -38.01 -23.78 25.51
N PHE A 312 -38.65 -24.74 24.84
CA PHE A 312 -39.39 -24.51 23.59
C PHE A 312 -40.91 -24.67 23.76
N GLY A 313 -41.43 -24.18 24.88
CA GLY A 313 -42.87 -24.05 25.12
C GLY A 313 -43.36 -22.61 25.02
N ARG A 314 -44.12 -22.32 23.95
CA ARG A 314 -45.02 -21.17 23.70
C ARG A 314 -44.42 -19.83 23.27
N GLY A 315 -44.75 -19.46 22.03
CA GLY A 315 -44.73 -18.08 21.53
C GLY A 315 -44.93 -17.95 20.02
N LYS A 316 -46.08 -18.40 19.48
CA LYS A 316 -46.49 -18.06 18.11
C LYS A 316 -46.81 -16.57 18.02
N LYS A 317 -46.17 -15.83 17.11
CA LYS A 317 -46.87 -14.88 16.20
C LYS A 317 -46.02 -14.59 14.96
N LYS A 318 -46.64 -14.83 13.80
CA LYS A 318 -46.23 -14.39 12.46
C LYS A 318 -46.14 -12.86 12.42
N ASP A 319 -45.23 -12.33 11.61
CA ASP A 319 -45.60 -11.49 10.47
C ASP A 319 -44.50 -11.45 9.40
N ASN A 320 -44.96 -11.43 8.16
CA ASN A 320 -44.19 -11.43 6.93
C ASN A 320 -43.84 -10.00 6.53
N THR A 321 -42.63 -9.76 6.03
CA THR A 321 -42.41 -8.74 4.99
C THR A 321 -41.33 -9.19 4.02
N ARG A 322 -41.76 -9.50 2.80
CA ARG A 322 -40.95 -9.49 1.57
C ARG A 322 -40.69 -8.03 1.19
N PHE A 323 -39.50 -7.73 0.67
CA PHE A 323 -39.32 -6.75 -0.40
C PHE A 323 -38.30 -7.27 -1.43
N PHE A 324 -38.60 -6.98 -2.69
CA PHE A 324 -37.98 -7.44 -3.94
C PHE A 324 -37.30 -6.23 -4.62
N ASN A 325 -36.20 -6.49 -5.34
CA ASN A 325 -35.56 -5.76 -6.48
C ASN A 325 -35.29 -4.25 -6.36
N GLY A 326 -34.24 -3.64 -6.91
CA GLY A 326 -33.18 -4.00 -7.88
C GLY A 326 -32.51 -2.69 -8.38
N ILE A 327 -31.56 -2.80 -9.33
CA ILE A 327 -30.87 -1.73 -10.11
C ILE A 327 -29.61 -1.18 -9.38
N GLU A 328 -28.39 -1.60 -9.76
CA GLU A 328 -27.50 -1.06 -10.82
C GLU A 328 -26.99 0.35 -10.45
N GLU A 329 -25.69 0.49 -10.12
CA GLU A 329 -24.85 1.66 -10.46
C GLU A 329 -23.42 1.61 -9.87
N THR A 330 -22.47 1.82 -10.78
CA THR A 330 -21.19 2.55 -10.67
C THR A 330 -20.31 2.42 -9.42
N HIS A 331 -19.14 1.79 -9.60
CA HIS A 331 -18.03 1.85 -8.66
C HIS A 331 -17.28 3.18 -8.76
N ASP A 332 -17.66 4.13 -7.91
CA ASP A 332 -16.82 5.28 -7.55
C ASP A 332 -16.71 5.34 -6.03
N PHE A 333 -15.50 5.16 -5.50
CA PHE A 333 -15.24 5.26 -4.06
C PHE A 333 -15.37 6.73 -3.62
N THR A 334 -16.58 7.11 -3.19
CA THR A 334 -16.82 8.39 -2.54
C THR A 334 -16.99 8.17 -1.04
N PHE A 335 -15.98 8.52 -0.25
CA PHE A 335 -16.09 8.48 1.21
C PHE A 335 -17.02 9.61 1.70
N PRO A 336 -17.96 9.34 2.62
CA PRO A 336 -18.78 10.39 3.20
C PRO A 336 -17.92 11.34 4.05
N ILE A 337 -18.15 12.64 3.84
CA ILE A 337 -17.55 13.72 4.62
C ILE A 337 -18.37 13.86 5.89
N SER A 338 -17.84 13.39 7.01
CA SER A 338 -18.22 13.86 8.33
C SER A 338 -16.97 14.45 8.96
N GLU A 339 -16.97 15.76 9.21
CA GLU A 339 -15.99 16.40 10.08
C GLU A 339 -16.18 15.89 11.51
N PRO A 340 -15.08 15.54 12.20
CA PRO A 340 -14.98 15.94 13.59
C PRO A 340 -13.64 16.60 13.92
N GLU A 341 -13.72 17.45 14.93
CA GLU A 341 -12.72 18.36 15.44
C GLU A 341 -11.34 17.74 15.71
N HIS A 342 -10.31 18.52 15.41
CA HIS A 342 -8.91 18.22 15.71
C HIS A 342 -8.68 18.00 17.21
N THR A 343 -8.33 16.77 17.59
CA THR A 343 -7.63 16.52 18.86
C THR A 343 -6.21 16.09 18.57
N ASN A 344 -5.27 17.04 18.69
CA ASN A 344 -3.84 16.75 18.77
C ASN A 344 -3.55 15.97 20.06
N PHE A 345 -3.49 14.64 19.98
CA PHE A 345 -3.04 13.81 21.10
C PHE A 345 -1.51 13.79 21.16
N GLY A 346 -0.95 14.77 21.86
CA GLY A 346 0.39 14.65 22.44
C GLY A 346 0.36 13.69 23.62
N ASN A 347 1.41 12.87 23.76
CA ASN A 347 1.63 11.91 24.84
C ASN A 347 1.23 12.44 26.22
N THR A 348 0.14 11.95 26.79
CA THR A 348 -0.15 12.06 28.22
C THR A 348 0.08 10.69 28.87
N GLU A 349 1.15 10.59 29.67
CA GLU A 349 1.31 9.52 30.66
C GLU A 349 0.16 9.59 31.67
N TYR A 350 -0.70 8.58 31.69
CA TYR A 350 -1.69 8.43 32.75
C TYR A 350 -1.10 7.58 33.88
N SER A 351 -0.88 8.19 35.04
CA SER A 351 -0.62 7.46 36.28
C SER A 351 -1.97 7.03 36.88
N ILE A 352 -2.19 5.72 36.95
CA ILE A 352 -3.37 5.13 37.60
C ILE A 352 -3.00 4.82 39.05
N SER A 353 -3.65 5.48 40.01
CA SER A 353 -3.59 5.14 41.43
C SER A 353 -4.75 4.21 41.81
N TYR A 354 -4.44 3.13 42.52
CA TYR A 354 -5.44 2.19 43.04
C TYR A 354 -5.82 2.58 44.47
N TYR A 355 -7.11 2.80 44.73
CA TYR A 355 -7.65 2.81 46.08
C TYR A 355 -8.06 1.39 46.47
N SER A 356 -7.41 0.86 47.50
CA SER A 356 -7.80 -0.40 48.15
C SER A 356 -8.88 -0.10 49.19
N THR A 357 -10.10 -0.58 48.96
CA THR A 357 -11.16 -0.59 49.97
C THR A 357 -10.98 -1.80 50.87
N GLY A 358 -10.48 -1.58 52.08
CA GLY A 358 -10.56 -2.56 53.17
C GLY A 358 -12.01 -2.78 53.58
N ASN A 359 -12.37 -4.03 53.81
CA ASN A 359 -13.65 -4.43 54.38
C ASN A 359 -13.46 -4.77 55.88
N PRO A 360 -14.55 -4.63 56.67
CA PRO A 360 -14.55 -4.40 58.13
C PRO A 360 -14.17 -5.61 59.00
#